data_AF-A0A961CM10-F1
#
_entry.id   AF-A0A961CM10-F1
#
_cell.length_a   1.000
_cell.length_b   1.000
_cell.length_c   1.000
_cell.angle_alpha   90.00
_cell.angle_beta   90.00
_cell.angle_gamma   90.00
#
_symmetry.space_group_name_H-M   'P 1'
#
loop_
_entity.id
_entity.type
_entity.pdbx_description
1 polymer ?
#
loop_
_entity_poly.entity_id
_entity_poly.type
_entity_poly.pdbx_seq_one_letter_code
_entity_poly.pdbx_strand_id
1 'polypeptide(L)'
;MTGPAALMRPRERPVPRIVGGFDQMRDERDQITLLLRGLAARLEELDRTLADLAWHSQYTLHRPTASATSEFLWKGTTLRVERERLSARLGVLARQLGDLDDRLATDPGSGVGPLPTAGVCPECGYPSLGSGLCAFCRPHLAR
;
A
#
# COMPACT_ATOMS: atom_id res chain seq x y z
N MET A 1 -9.53 74.11 16.46
CA MET A 1 -9.94 72.98 17.31
C MET A 1 -10.04 71.76 16.41
N THR A 2 -9.06 70.85 16.49
CA THR A 2 -8.81 69.78 15.52
C THR A 2 -9.12 68.45 16.19
N GLY A 3 -10.21 67.77 15.78
CA GLY A 3 -10.62 66.47 16.31
C GLY A 3 -9.94 65.32 15.57
N PRO A 4 -9.60 64.19 16.23
CA PRO A 4 -8.80 63.13 15.62
C PRO A 4 -9.64 62.26 14.70
N ALA A 5 -9.10 61.99 13.50
CA ALA A 5 -9.62 61.03 12.55
C ALA A 5 -9.53 59.61 13.15
N ALA A 6 -10.69 58.99 13.37
CA ALA A 6 -10.79 57.60 13.78
C ALA A 6 -10.31 56.69 12.63
N LEU A 7 -9.11 56.13 12.79
CA LEU A 7 -8.57 55.06 11.96
C LEU A 7 -9.43 53.81 12.12
N MET A 8 -10.34 53.59 11.16
CA MET A 8 -11.02 52.32 10.94
C MET A 8 -9.96 51.25 10.63
N ARG A 9 -9.64 50.41 11.61
CA ARG A 9 -8.85 49.20 11.40
C ARG A 9 -9.66 48.24 10.51
N PRO A 10 -9.08 47.68 9.43
CA PRO A 10 -9.75 46.66 8.67
C PRO A 10 -10.01 45.45 9.56
N ARG A 11 -11.28 45.01 9.62
CA ARG A 11 -11.69 43.74 10.21
C ARG A 11 -10.90 42.63 9.52
N GLU A 12 -9.91 42.07 10.21
CA GLU A 12 -9.30 40.80 9.85
C GLU A 12 -10.44 39.77 9.81
N ARG A 13 -10.81 39.36 8.60
CA ARG A 13 -11.72 38.25 8.40
C ARG A 13 -11.02 37.02 8.98
N PRO A 14 -11.66 36.23 9.87
CA PRO A 14 -11.11 34.95 10.24
C PRO A 14 -10.99 34.12 8.97
N VAL A 15 -9.75 33.84 8.57
CA VAL A 15 -9.46 32.86 7.52
C VAL A 15 -10.13 31.57 7.98
N PRO A 16 -11.03 30.96 7.19
CA PRO A 16 -11.58 29.68 7.55
C PRO A 16 -10.40 28.70 7.61
N ARG A 17 -9.96 28.36 8.82
CA ARG A 17 -9.08 27.20 9.02
C ARG A 17 -9.85 26.02 8.44
N ILE A 18 -9.29 25.40 7.41
CA ILE A 18 -9.75 24.12 6.89
C ILE A 18 -9.36 23.07 7.95
N VAL A 19 -10.09 23.06 9.08
CA VAL A 19 -9.84 22.13 10.20
C VAL A 19 -10.27 20.71 9.81
N GLY A 20 -11.05 20.52 8.75
CA GLY A 20 -11.53 19.19 8.34
C GLY A 20 -10.64 18.42 7.36
N GLY A 21 -9.68 19.07 6.70
CA GLY A 21 -8.92 18.43 5.61
C GLY A 21 -7.90 17.40 6.10
N PHE A 22 -7.12 17.74 7.11
CA PHE A 22 -6.03 16.89 7.60
C PHE A 22 -6.52 15.69 8.41
N ASP A 23 -7.56 15.84 9.22
CA ASP A 23 -8.15 14.71 9.95
C ASP A 23 -8.79 13.71 8.97
N GLN A 24 -9.49 14.19 7.94
CA GLN A 24 -10.02 13.33 6.88
C GLN A 24 -8.92 12.59 6.10
N MET A 25 -7.81 13.27 5.77
CA MET A 25 -6.66 12.63 5.13
C MET A 25 -6.00 11.58 6.04
N ARG A 26 -6.01 11.80 7.36
CA ARG A 26 -5.49 10.86 8.35
C ARG A 26 -6.38 9.61 8.46
N ASP A 27 -7.70 9.78 8.45
CA ASP A 27 -8.66 8.67 8.38
C ASP A 27 -8.51 7.86 7.08
N GLU A 28 -8.35 8.55 5.94
CA GLU A 28 -8.14 7.92 4.62
C GLU A 28 -6.83 7.09 4.61
N ARG A 29 -5.75 7.65 5.16
CA ARG A 29 -4.46 6.98 5.33
C ARG A 29 -4.59 5.71 6.17
N ASP A 30 -5.30 5.77 7.29
CA ASP A 30 -5.50 4.61 8.17
C ASP A 30 -6.35 3.53 7.48
N GLN A 31 -7.37 3.95 6.73
CA GLN A 31 -8.19 3.04 5.92
C GLN A 31 -7.37 2.34 4.82
N ILE A 32 -6.54 3.07 4.08
CA ILE A 32 -5.67 2.50 3.04
C ILE A 32 -4.65 1.54 3.67
N THR A 33 -4.10 1.90 4.83
CA THR A 33 -3.18 1.03 5.58
C THR A 33 -3.82 -0.29 5.96
N LEU A 34 -5.07 -0.28 6.45
CA LEU A 34 -5.82 -1.49 6.76
C LEU A 34 -6.07 -2.35 5.51
N LEU A 35 -6.43 -1.73 4.38
CA LEU A 35 -6.63 -2.42 3.12
C LEU A 35 -5.33 -3.08 2.62
N LEU A 36 -4.20 -2.39 2.71
CA LEU A 36 -2.89 -2.91 2.33
C LEU A 36 -2.51 -4.13 3.17
N ARG A 37 -2.74 -4.10 4.49
CA ARG A 37 -2.50 -5.27 5.36
C ARG A 37 -3.36 -6.46 4.97
N GLY A 38 -4.65 -6.24 4.70
CA GLY A 38 -5.56 -7.29 4.25
C GLY A 38 -5.15 -7.91 2.91
N LEU A 39 -4.72 -7.08 1.95
CA LEU A 39 -4.22 -7.54 0.66
C LEU A 39 -2.90 -8.31 0.78
N ALA A 40 -1.97 -7.85 1.62
CA ALA A 40 -0.71 -8.53 1.87
C ALA A 40 -0.94 -9.93 2.47
N ALA A 41 -1.83 -10.06 3.46
CA ALA A 41 -2.17 -11.35 4.04
C ALA A 41 -2.81 -12.30 3.01
N ARG A 42 -3.68 -11.77 2.13
CA ARG A 42 -4.30 -12.56 1.07
C ARG A 42 -3.29 -13.03 0.01
N LEU A 43 -2.33 -12.18 -0.35
CA LEU A 43 -1.23 -12.54 -1.26
C LEU A 43 -0.34 -13.63 -0.66
N GLU A 44 -0.03 -13.54 0.64
CA GLU A 44 0.74 -14.56 1.34
C GLU A 44 0.02 -15.92 1.36
N GLU A 45 -1.30 -15.92 1.57
CA GLU A 45 -2.12 -17.13 1.51
C GLU A 45 -2.14 -17.76 0.10
N LEU A 46 -2.23 -16.93 -0.94
CA LEU A 46 -2.15 -17.39 -2.33
C LEU A 46 -0.77 -17.98 -2.64
N ASP A 47 0.30 -17.35 -2.17
CA ASP A 47 1.67 -17.82 -2.38
C ASP A 47 1.91 -19.17 -1.68
N ARG A 48 1.39 -19.35 -0.46
CA ARG A 48 1.39 -20.66 0.22
C ARG A 48 0.61 -21.72 -0.57
N THR A 49 -0.58 -21.39 -1.04
CA THR A 49 -1.41 -22.31 -1.84
C THR A 49 -0.73 -22.71 -3.16
N LEU A 50 -0.09 -21.75 -3.84
CA LEU A 50 0.66 -22.01 -5.07
C LEU A 50 1.89 -22.89 -4.81
N ALA A 51 2.59 -22.67 -3.70
CA ALA A 51 3.72 -23.50 -3.28
C ALA A 51 3.27 -24.93 -2.97
N ASP A 52 2.15 -25.10 -2.26
CA ASP A 52 1.56 -26.41 -1.97
C ASP A 52 1.19 -27.13 -3.26
N LEU A 53 0.54 -26.45 -4.21
CA LEU A 53 0.20 -27.06 -5.51
C LEU A 53 1.45 -27.48 -6.29
N ALA A 54 2.49 -26.63 -6.30
CA ALA A 54 3.77 -26.95 -6.93
C ALA A 54 4.40 -28.19 -6.29
N TRP A 55 4.42 -28.27 -4.96
CA TRP A 55 4.87 -29.44 -4.22
C TRP A 55 4.07 -30.69 -4.62
N HIS A 56 2.74 -30.67 -4.51
CA HIS A 56 1.90 -31.83 -4.82
C HIS A 56 2.06 -32.31 -6.26
N SER A 57 2.20 -31.40 -7.23
CA SER A 57 2.45 -31.76 -8.64
C SER A 57 3.77 -32.51 -8.84
N GLN A 58 4.84 -32.13 -8.14
CA GLN A 58 6.13 -32.81 -8.20
C GLN A 58 6.05 -34.24 -7.67
N TYR A 59 5.27 -34.47 -6.60
CA TYR A 59 5.08 -35.80 -6.01
C TYR A 59 4.13 -36.70 -6.83
N THR A 60 3.08 -36.14 -7.43
CA THR A 60 2.12 -36.91 -8.24
C THR A 60 2.66 -37.32 -9.60
N LEU A 61 3.71 -36.68 -10.10
CA LEU A 61 4.46 -37.05 -11.31
C LEU A 61 5.07 -38.46 -11.27
N HIS A 62 5.13 -39.12 -10.10
CA HIS A 62 5.53 -40.52 -9.99
C HIS A 62 4.41 -41.52 -10.37
N ARG A 63 3.15 -41.10 -10.50
CA ARG A 63 2.07 -41.89 -11.13
C ARG A 63 0.95 -40.99 -11.67
N PRO A 64 1.18 -40.29 -12.80
CA PRO A 64 0.24 -39.30 -13.29
C PRO A 64 -1.00 -39.97 -13.88
N THR A 65 -2.19 -39.50 -13.49
CA THR A 65 -3.43 -39.69 -14.26
C THR A 65 -3.70 -38.41 -15.04
N ALA A 66 -4.03 -38.54 -16.33
CA ALA A 66 -4.20 -37.39 -17.23
C ALA A 66 -5.20 -36.33 -16.70
N SER A 67 -6.24 -36.78 -15.98
CA SER A 67 -7.26 -35.92 -15.37
C SER A 67 -6.77 -35.12 -14.17
N ALA A 68 -5.88 -35.68 -13.33
CA ALA A 68 -5.36 -34.97 -12.17
C ALA A 68 -4.41 -33.84 -12.62
N THR A 69 -3.56 -34.12 -13.61
CA THR A 69 -2.63 -33.12 -14.17
C THR A 69 -3.33 -31.91 -14.78
N SER A 70 -4.47 -32.09 -15.48
CA SER A 70 -5.19 -30.96 -16.06
C SER A 70 -5.82 -30.08 -14.97
N GLU A 71 -6.44 -30.68 -13.95
CA GLU A 71 -7.06 -29.94 -12.83
C GLU A 71 -6.02 -29.11 -12.04
N PHE A 72 -4.85 -29.69 -11.73
CA PHE A 72 -3.77 -28.97 -11.06
C PHE A 72 -3.26 -27.77 -11.87
N LEU A 73 -3.14 -27.93 -13.19
CA LEU A 73 -2.70 -26.85 -14.08
C LEU A 73 -3.73 -25.70 -14.13
N TRP A 74 -5.02 -26.02 -14.29
CA TRP A 74 -6.09 -25.00 -14.29
C TRP A 74 -6.18 -24.28 -12.95
N LYS A 75 -6.14 -25.01 -11.83
CA LYS A 75 -6.17 -24.40 -10.49
C LYS A 75 -4.96 -23.48 -10.27
N GLY A 76 -3.78 -23.92 -10.69
CA GLY A 76 -2.55 -23.12 -10.59
C GLY A 76 -2.58 -21.84 -11.43
N THR A 77 -3.10 -21.89 -12.66
CA THR A 77 -3.20 -20.69 -13.51
C THR A 77 -4.20 -19.69 -12.95
N THR A 78 -5.37 -20.14 -12.49
CA THR A 78 -6.37 -19.24 -11.86
C THR A 78 -5.80 -18.51 -10.64
N LEU A 79 -5.09 -19.23 -9.76
CA LEU A 79 -4.49 -18.63 -8.57
C LEU A 79 -3.37 -17.63 -8.90
N ARG A 80 -2.57 -17.88 -9.95
CA ARG A 80 -1.55 -16.92 -10.41
C ARG A 80 -2.18 -15.63 -10.96
N VAL A 81 -3.26 -15.74 -11.72
CA VAL A 81 -4.00 -14.56 -12.22
C VAL A 81 -4.59 -13.76 -11.04
N GLU A 82 -5.14 -14.43 -10.02
CA GLU A 82 -5.61 -13.75 -8.80
C GLU A 82 -4.46 -13.03 -8.08
N ARG A 83 -3.31 -13.69 -7.93
CA ARG A 83 -2.11 -13.11 -7.32
C ARG A 83 -1.62 -11.86 -8.05
N GLU A 84 -1.53 -11.90 -9.38
CA GLU A 84 -1.11 -10.76 -10.19
C GLU A 84 -2.08 -9.58 -10.03
N ARG A 85 -3.39 -9.86 -10.08
CA ARG A 85 -4.43 -8.84 -9.87
C ARG A 85 -4.34 -8.19 -8.48
N LEU A 86 -4.16 -8.99 -7.43
CA LEU A 86 -4.03 -8.47 -6.07
C LEU A 86 -2.73 -7.69 -5.87
N SER A 87 -1.64 -8.12 -6.50
CA SER A 87 -0.35 -7.40 -6.48
C SER A 87 -0.46 -6.04 -7.17
N ALA A 88 -1.15 -5.97 -8.31
CA ALA A 88 -1.41 -4.71 -9.00
C ALA A 88 -2.24 -3.76 -8.13
N ARG A 89 -3.29 -4.27 -7.46
CA ARG A 89 -4.12 -3.48 -6.54
C ARG A 89 -3.32 -2.97 -5.34
N LEU A 90 -2.46 -3.82 -4.77
CA LEU A 90 -1.56 -3.44 -3.69
C LEU A 90 -0.65 -2.28 -4.13
N GLY A 91 -0.11 -2.34 -5.34
CA GLY A 91 0.76 -1.27 -5.84
C GLY A 91 0.06 0.05 -6.15
N VAL A 92 -1.23 0.04 -6.48
CA VAL A 92 -2.03 1.28 -6.58
C VAL A 92 -2.22 1.89 -5.20
N LEU A 93 -2.64 1.10 -4.22
CA LEU A 93 -2.92 1.57 -2.85
C LEU A 93 -1.65 2.06 -2.13
N ALA A 94 -0.51 1.40 -2.35
CA ALA A 94 0.76 1.84 -1.76
C ALA A 94 1.19 3.21 -2.30
N ARG A 95 0.98 3.47 -3.61
CA ARG A 95 1.23 4.80 -4.19
C ARG A 95 0.30 5.86 -3.62
N GLN A 96 -1.00 5.55 -3.51
CA GLN A 96 -1.96 6.46 -2.89
C GLN A 96 -1.61 6.78 -1.43
N LEU A 97 -1.13 5.79 -0.67
CA LEU A 97 -0.66 6.00 0.70
C LEU A 97 0.57 6.93 0.73
N GLY A 98 1.54 6.72 -0.16
CA GLY A 98 2.71 7.60 -0.29
C GLY A 98 2.33 9.04 -0.60
N ASP A 99 1.44 9.25 -1.58
CA ASP A 99 0.95 10.59 -1.95
C ASP A 99 0.22 11.28 -0.78
N LEU A 100 -0.51 10.52 0.04
CA LEU A 100 -1.18 11.02 1.25
C LEU A 100 -0.19 11.34 2.37
N ASP A 101 0.80 10.47 2.60
CA ASP A 101 1.86 10.70 3.59
C ASP A 101 2.67 11.97 3.24
N ASP A 102 2.99 12.19 1.97
CA ASP A 102 3.68 13.40 1.51
C ASP A 102 2.85 14.66 1.77
N ARG A 103 1.53 14.61 1.52
CA ARG A 103 0.62 15.73 1.82
C ARG A 103 0.50 15.99 3.32
N LEU A 104 0.40 14.94 4.13
CA LEU A 104 0.35 15.04 5.59
C LEU A 104 1.66 15.54 6.20
N ALA A 105 2.81 15.24 5.57
CA ALA A 105 4.12 15.72 6.02
C ALA A 105 4.30 17.23 5.82
N THR A 106 3.55 17.83 4.88
CA THR A 106 3.54 19.29 4.68
C THR A 106 2.67 20.06 5.68
N ASP A 107 1.95 19.36 6.57
CA ASP A 107 1.18 19.98 7.66
C ASP A 107 2.12 20.43 8.81
N PRO A 108 2.24 21.74 9.08
CA PRO A 108 3.10 22.25 10.14
C PRO A 108 2.62 21.88 11.55
N GLY A 109 1.43 21.30 11.72
CA GLY A 109 0.90 20.83 13.00
C GLY A 109 1.03 19.33 13.27
N SER A 110 1.49 18.52 12.31
CA SER A 110 1.26 17.07 12.37
C SER A 110 2.15 16.32 13.35
N GLY A 111 3.35 16.81 13.69
CA GLY A 111 4.29 16.09 14.55
C GLY A 111 4.65 14.68 14.05
N VAL A 112 4.24 14.33 12.82
CA VAL A 112 4.51 13.05 12.19
C VAL A 112 5.88 13.19 11.55
N GLY A 113 6.91 12.83 12.31
CA GLY A 113 8.24 12.57 11.72
C GLY A 113 8.10 11.55 10.58
N PRO A 114 8.98 11.58 9.56
CA PRO A 114 8.84 10.75 8.37
C PRO A 114 8.72 9.28 8.77
N LEU A 115 7.51 8.71 8.62
CA LEU A 115 7.31 7.28 8.80
C LEU A 115 7.96 6.56 7.60
N PRO A 116 8.48 5.34 7.80
CA PRO A 116 9.15 4.61 6.73
C PRO A 116 8.20 4.45 5.55
N THR A 117 8.53 5.09 4.43
CA THR A 117 7.74 5.14 3.21
C THR A 117 7.33 3.72 2.83
N ALA A 118 6.04 3.41 2.95
CA ALA A 118 5.51 2.13 2.51
C ALA A 118 5.42 2.17 0.98
N GLY A 119 6.31 1.45 0.32
CA GLY A 119 6.41 1.40 -1.13
C GLY A 119 6.07 0.03 -1.70
N VAL A 120 6.32 -0.12 -2.99
CA VAL A 120 6.27 -1.40 -3.69
C VAL A 120 7.68 -1.70 -4.17
N CYS A 121 8.14 -2.93 -3.97
CA CYS A 121 9.42 -3.37 -4.50
C CYS A 121 9.40 -3.38 -6.03
N PRO A 122 10.31 -2.68 -6.72
CA PRO A 122 10.35 -2.64 -8.19
C PRO A 122 10.65 -4.01 -8.82
N GLU A 123 11.34 -4.89 -8.10
CA GLU A 123 11.72 -6.21 -8.62
C GLU A 123 10.57 -7.22 -8.62
N CYS A 124 9.68 -7.13 -7.64
CA CYS A 124 8.79 -8.24 -7.32
C CYS A 124 7.37 -7.82 -6.93
N GLY A 125 7.06 -6.52 -6.89
CA GLY A 125 5.71 -6.01 -6.62
C GLY A 125 5.25 -6.13 -5.17
N TYR A 126 6.12 -6.59 -4.26
CA TYR A 126 5.79 -6.82 -2.85
C TYR A 126 5.91 -5.53 -2.01
N PRO A 127 5.16 -5.37 -0.90
CA PRO A 127 5.31 -4.23 0.00
C PRO A 127 6.76 -4.01 0.43
N SER A 128 7.26 -2.79 0.27
CA SER A 128 8.56 -2.35 0.76
C SER A 128 8.39 -1.35 1.91
N LEU A 129 9.30 -1.40 2.89
CA LEU A 129 9.30 -0.48 4.03
C LEU A 129 10.56 0.38 3.97
N GLY A 130 10.42 1.69 3.74
CA GLY A 130 11.44 2.74 3.87
C GLY A 130 12.66 2.63 2.94
N SER A 131 13.04 1.44 2.48
CA SER A 131 14.23 1.15 1.67
C SER A 131 13.93 0.94 0.19
N GLY A 132 12.68 1.11 -0.26
CA GLY A 132 12.26 0.85 -1.65
C GLY A 132 12.19 -0.63 -2.05
N LEU A 133 12.91 -1.53 -1.35
CA LEU A 133 12.90 -2.98 -1.56
C LEU A 133 12.09 -3.72 -0.49
N CYS A 134 11.40 -4.80 -0.88
CA CYS A 134 10.69 -5.64 0.09
C CYS A 134 11.67 -6.53 0.88
N ALA A 135 11.21 -7.04 2.02
CA ALA A 135 11.99 -7.92 2.89
C ALA A 135 12.55 -9.16 2.16
N PHE A 136 11.88 -9.61 1.10
CA PHE A 136 12.32 -10.74 0.27
C PHE A 136 13.38 -10.37 -0.76
N CYS A 137 13.19 -9.26 -1.48
CA CYS A 137 14.08 -8.84 -2.57
C CYS A 137 15.34 -8.10 -2.04
N ARG A 138 15.29 -7.56 -0.82
CA ARG A 138 16.39 -6.82 -0.18
C ARG A 138 17.69 -7.63 0.05
N PRO A 139 17.68 -8.88 0.57
CA PRO A 139 18.89 -9.67 0.76
C PRO A 139 19.57 -10.12 -0.54
N HIS A 140 18.81 -10.21 -1.63
CA HIS A 140 19.32 -10.69 -2.93
C HIS A 140 20.06 -9.61 -3.72
N LEU A 141 19.80 -8.32 -3.44
CA LEU A 141 20.40 -7.19 -4.15
C LEU A 141 21.55 -6.50 -3.39
N ALA A 142 21.76 -6.84 -2.12
CA ALA A 142 22.85 -6.28 -1.31
C ALA A 142 24.19 -7.04 -1.49
N ARG A 143 24.37 -7.75 -2.61
CA ARG A 143 25.59 -8.47 -2.98
C ARG A 143 26.36 -7.75 -4.07
#